data_AF-A0A536R0B2-F1
#
_entry.id   AF-A0A536R0B2-F1
#
_cell.length_a   1.000
_cell.length_b   1.000
_cell.length_c   1.000
_cell.angle_alpha   90.00
_cell.angle_beta   90.00
_cell.angle_gamma   90.00
#
_symmetry.space_group_name_H-M   'P 1'
#
loop_
_entity.id
_entity.type
_entity.pdbx_description
1 polymer ?
#
loop_
_entity_poly.entity_id
_entity_poly.type
_entity_poly.pdbx_seq_one_letter_code
_entity_poly.pdbx_strand_id
1 'polypeptide(L)'
;MVNPYIRRRQGREPVAYAHPVLEPILKETLGVILFQEQILRVAIAAAGFSPSAADMLRRAMSRARSSADMEKLRGPFVTGAAAKGVDDVTANEIFRQIAAFAEFGFCKSHAAAFALTAYHTAHLKLYYPAEFYVGLLNNQPMGFYSPAVIAGDAKRHGVAILPVDVNRSSAKAVVESSAEGTVVLAGPFDDPLGSSTPAPPTAPSASHPVDSSRTISSHRKCRDHDVRIGFGSVKGLGEEEAKAVVEERQRGGQFKSFDE
;
A
#
# COMPACT_ATOMS: atom_id res chain seq x y z
N MET A 1 7.97 16.90 -9.31
CA MET A 1 8.63 16.90 -7.98
C MET A 1 8.94 15.51 -7.41
N VAL A 2 8.23 14.45 -7.81
CA VAL A 2 8.57 13.07 -7.37
C VAL A 2 9.83 12.53 -8.07
N ASN A 3 10.12 13.00 -9.29
CA ASN A 3 11.22 12.47 -10.11
C ASN A 3 12.62 12.59 -9.46
N PRO A 4 13.02 13.71 -8.83
CA PRO A 4 14.28 13.78 -8.09
C PRO A 4 14.35 12.77 -6.94
N TYR A 5 13.28 12.62 -6.16
CA TYR A 5 13.24 11.65 -5.06
C TYR A 5 13.45 10.21 -5.58
N ILE A 6 12.74 9.83 -6.66
CA ILE A 6 12.88 8.49 -7.26
C ILE A 6 14.30 8.27 -7.80
N ARG A 7 14.85 9.22 -8.57
CA ARG A 7 16.20 9.08 -9.14
C ARG A 7 17.26 8.95 -8.05
N ARG A 8 17.18 9.76 -6.99
CA ARG A 8 18.09 9.69 -5.83
C ARG A 8 17.92 8.37 -5.08
N ARG A 9 16.68 7.92 -4.85
CA ARG A 9 16.40 6.63 -4.21
C ARG A 9 16.93 5.44 -5.02
N GLN A 10 16.95 5.56 -6.34
CA GLN A 10 17.50 4.57 -7.26
C GLN A 10 19.01 4.71 -7.50
N GLY A 11 19.69 5.65 -6.86
CA GLY A 11 21.12 5.91 -7.05
C GLY A 11 21.49 6.50 -8.43
N ARG A 12 20.51 6.98 -9.20
CA ARG A 12 20.71 7.59 -10.53
C ARG A 12 21.08 9.07 -10.47
N GLU A 13 20.98 9.67 -9.30
CA GLU A 13 21.31 11.07 -9.02
C GLU A 13 21.87 11.13 -7.59
N PRO A 14 23.01 11.80 -7.34
CA PRO A 14 23.53 11.96 -5.99
C PRO A 14 22.58 12.83 -5.15
N VAL A 15 22.52 12.57 -3.84
CA VAL A 15 21.76 13.42 -2.92
C VAL A 15 22.53 14.72 -2.74
N ALA A 16 21.89 15.84 -3.11
CA ALA A 16 22.43 17.18 -2.95
C ALA A 16 21.50 18.03 -2.08
N TYR A 17 22.11 18.93 -1.31
CA TYR A 17 21.42 19.91 -0.48
C TYR A 17 21.88 21.30 -0.91
N ALA A 18 20.94 22.26 -0.98
CA ALA A 18 21.29 23.64 -1.31
C ALA A 18 22.20 24.28 -0.24
N HIS A 19 22.05 23.86 1.02
CA HIS A 19 22.86 24.34 2.14
C HIS A 19 23.01 23.25 3.22
N PRO A 20 24.14 23.15 3.95
CA PRO A 20 24.35 22.16 5.00
C PRO A 20 23.26 22.15 6.09
N VAL A 21 22.67 23.31 6.38
CA VAL A 21 21.57 23.44 7.36
C VAL A 21 20.32 22.61 7.01
N LEU A 22 20.14 22.27 5.72
CA LEU A 22 19.00 21.51 5.24
C LEU A 22 19.18 20.00 5.41
N GLU A 23 20.42 19.52 5.46
CA GLU A 23 20.73 18.09 5.55
C GLU A 23 19.97 17.40 6.71
N PRO A 24 20.05 17.85 7.98
CA PRO A 24 19.35 17.18 9.08
C PRO A 24 17.81 17.20 8.97
N ILE A 25 17.24 18.02 8.09
CA ILE A 25 15.80 18.15 7.89
C ILE A 25 15.32 17.31 6.70
N LEU A 26 16.13 17.27 5.63
CA LEU A 26 15.78 16.66 4.35
C LEU A 26 16.50 15.33 4.09
N LYS A 27 17.37 14.86 4.99
CA LYS A 27 18.11 13.60 4.84
C LYS A 27 17.19 12.40 4.65
N GLU A 28 16.12 12.31 5.44
CA GLU A 28 15.12 11.24 5.35
C GLU A 28 14.42 11.22 3.98
N THR A 29 14.25 12.40 3.37
CA THR A 29 13.57 12.57 2.07
C THR A 29 14.56 12.85 0.93
N LEU A 30 15.82 12.46 1.09
CA LEU A 30 16.86 12.54 0.06
C LEU A 30 17.03 13.95 -0.54
N GLY A 31 16.99 14.97 0.32
CA GLY A 31 17.17 16.38 -0.09
C GLY A 31 15.96 16.98 -0.80
N VAL A 32 14.79 16.33 -0.76
CA VAL A 32 13.55 16.84 -1.36
C VAL A 32 12.58 17.22 -0.25
N ILE A 33 11.99 18.41 -0.33
CA ILE A 33 10.91 18.81 0.59
C ILE A 33 9.66 18.00 0.22
N LEU A 34 9.07 17.23 1.14
CA LEU A 34 7.85 16.46 0.85
C LEU A 34 6.72 16.79 1.84
N PHE A 35 7.08 17.16 3.07
CA PHE A 35 6.12 17.36 4.15
C PHE A 35 6.01 18.80 4.61
N GLN A 36 4.81 19.19 5.07
CA GLN A 36 4.56 20.52 5.65
C GLN A 36 5.47 20.79 6.86
N GLU A 37 5.72 19.77 7.69
CA GLU A 37 6.59 19.86 8.86
C GLU A 37 8.05 20.14 8.47
N GLN A 38 8.49 19.69 7.29
CA GLN A 38 9.84 20.00 6.79
C GLN A 38 9.96 21.46 6.40
N ILE A 39 8.94 22.05 5.77
CA ILE A 39 8.93 23.48 5.43
C ILE A 39 9.09 24.35 6.67
N LEU A 40 8.33 24.06 7.73
CA LEU A 40 8.44 24.77 9.00
C LEU A 40 9.87 24.70 9.56
N ARG A 41 10.45 23.49 9.60
CA ARG A 41 11.82 23.27 10.07
C ARG A 41 12.86 23.99 9.21
N VAL A 42 12.69 24.00 7.89
CA VAL A 42 13.58 24.72 6.97
C VAL A 42 13.50 26.22 7.22
N ALA A 43 12.30 26.80 7.38
CA ALA A 43 12.16 28.23 7.66
C ALA A 43 12.81 28.65 8.98
N ILE A 44 12.68 27.84 10.02
CA ILE A 44 13.31 28.10 11.32
C ILE A 44 14.84 27.96 11.21
N ALA A 45 15.33 26.89 10.58
CA ALA A 45 16.76 26.58 10.56
C ALA A 45 17.54 27.47 9.57
N ALA A 46 17.00 27.66 8.36
CA ALA A 46 17.66 28.43 7.30
C ALA A 46 17.46 29.94 7.47
N ALA A 47 16.29 30.40 7.92
CA ALA A 47 15.97 31.83 8.00
C ALA A 47 15.72 32.36 9.42
N GLY A 48 15.86 31.52 10.46
CA GLY A 48 15.68 31.97 11.84
C GLY A 48 14.25 32.38 12.20
N PHE A 49 13.25 31.94 11.44
CA PHE A 49 11.85 32.26 11.74
C PHE A 49 11.46 31.75 13.14
N SER A 50 10.65 32.53 13.85
CA SER A 50 9.96 32.03 15.04
C SER A 50 8.96 30.93 14.64
N PRO A 51 8.55 30.05 15.57
CA PRO A 51 7.49 29.07 15.29
C PRO A 51 6.20 29.72 14.76
N SER A 52 5.84 30.92 15.27
CA SER A 52 4.69 31.67 14.78
C SER A 52 4.88 32.19 13.35
N ALA A 53 6.05 32.71 13.00
CA ALA A 53 6.36 33.16 11.64
C ALA A 53 6.41 31.98 10.64
N ALA A 54 6.91 30.81 11.08
CA ALA A 54 6.89 29.60 10.29
C ALA A 54 5.45 29.09 10.04
N ASP A 55 4.55 29.15 11.03
CA ASP A 55 3.14 28.80 10.80
C ASP A 55 2.45 29.80 9.85
N MET A 56 2.80 31.08 9.89
CA MET A 56 2.32 32.07 8.91
C MET A 56 2.73 31.71 7.49
N LEU A 57 3.98 31.25 7.29
CA LEU A 57 4.45 30.70 6.01
C LEU A 57 3.61 29.50 5.58
N ARG A 58 3.39 28.51 6.45
CA ARG A 58 2.55 27.33 6.16
C ARG A 58 1.11 27.70 5.80
N ARG A 59 0.52 28.68 6.50
CA ARG A 59 -0.84 29.18 6.21
C ARG A 59 -0.90 29.91 4.88
N ALA A 60 0.10 30.73 4.56
CA ALA A 60 0.21 31.35 3.25
C ALA A 60 0.23 30.26 2.17
N MET A 61 0.97 29.17 2.36
CA MET A 61 1.07 28.07 1.40
C MET A 61 -0.25 27.32 1.16
N SER A 62 -1.12 27.20 2.17
CA SER A 62 -2.35 26.38 2.08
C SER A 62 -3.55 27.11 1.45
N ARG A 63 -3.49 28.45 1.31
CA ARG A 63 -4.60 29.24 0.76
C ARG A 63 -4.57 29.20 -0.76
N ALA A 64 -5.64 28.72 -1.39
CA ALA A 64 -5.82 28.83 -2.83
C ALA A 64 -5.76 30.32 -3.22
N ARG A 65 -4.72 30.72 -3.99
CA ARG A 65 -4.42 32.10 -4.47
C ARG A 65 -3.63 33.02 -3.53
N SER A 66 -2.62 32.51 -2.84
CA SER A 66 -1.78 33.30 -1.91
C SER A 66 -0.39 33.68 -2.45
N SER A 67 -0.16 33.66 -3.76
CA SER A 67 1.16 33.98 -4.35
C SER A 67 1.71 35.33 -3.86
N ALA A 68 0.84 36.33 -3.70
CA ALA A 68 1.19 37.63 -3.13
C ALA A 68 1.54 37.58 -1.64
N ASP A 69 0.91 36.72 -0.85
CA ASP A 69 1.24 36.55 0.58
C ASP A 69 2.53 35.76 0.77
N MET A 70 2.79 34.78 -0.10
CA MET A 70 4.07 34.09 -0.15
C MET A 70 5.19 35.06 -0.50
N GLU A 71 5.03 35.89 -1.53
CA GLU A 71 6.08 36.84 -1.95
C GLU A 71 6.43 37.84 -0.83
N LYS A 72 5.44 38.29 -0.03
CA LYS A 72 5.69 39.14 1.16
C LYS A 72 6.63 38.48 2.19
N LEU A 73 6.68 37.15 2.24
CA LEU A 73 7.54 36.40 3.16
C LEU A 73 8.95 36.18 2.60
N ARG A 74 9.19 36.42 1.31
CA ARG A 74 10.51 36.25 0.69
C ARG A 74 11.55 37.19 1.30
N GLY A 75 11.22 38.48 1.43
CA GLY A 75 12.11 39.48 2.03
C GLY A 75 12.57 39.10 3.44
N PRO A 76 11.63 38.89 4.40
CA PRO A 76 11.97 38.41 5.74
C PRO A 76 12.77 37.11 5.75
N PHE A 77 12.45 36.16 4.85
CA PHE A 77 13.18 34.90 4.75
C PHE A 77 14.64 35.11 4.33
N VAL A 78 14.90 35.89 3.28
CA VAL A 78 16.25 36.14 2.77
C VAL A 78 17.07 36.92 3.80
N THR A 79 16.50 37.96 4.42
CA THR A 79 17.17 38.72 5.49
C THR A 79 17.54 37.82 6.69
N GLY A 80 16.62 36.95 7.10
CA GLY A 80 16.88 36.00 8.18
C GLY A 80 17.93 34.95 7.80
N ALA A 81 17.96 34.54 6.52
CA ALA A 81 18.92 33.58 6.01
C ALA A 81 20.34 34.16 5.93
N ALA A 82 20.48 35.42 5.51
CA ALA A 82 21.74 36.15 5.54
C ALA A 82 22.31 36.23 6.98
N ALA A 83 21.45 36.51 7.97
CA ALA A 83 21.85 36.51 9.40
C ALA A 83 22.29 35.12 9.92
N LYS A 84 21.92 34.04 9.22
CA LYS A 84 22.34 32.66 9.50
C LYS A 84 23.52 32.20 8.64
N GLY A 85 24.10 33.09 7.83
CA GLY A 85 25.25 32.79 6.98
C GLY A 85 24.92 32.07 5.67
N VAL A 86 23.65 32.08 5.25
CA VAL A 86 23.24 31.57 3.94
C VAL A 86 23.32 32.72 2.93
N ASP A 87 24.04 32.51 1.82
CA ASP A 87 24.15 33.53 0.77
C ASP A 87 22.81 33.77 0.06
N ASP A 88 22.66 34.96 -0.53
CA ASP A 88 21.41 35.39 -1.18
C ASP A 88 20.95 34.44 -2.30
N VAL A 89 21.87 33.87 -3.07
CA VAL A 89 21.53 32.97 -4.18
C VAL A 89 20.91 31.69 -3.61
N THR A 90 21.58 31.11 -2.62
CA THR A 90 21.10 29.91 -1.92
C THR A 90 19.81 30.17 -1.15
N ALA A 91 19.66 31.32 -0.48
CA ALA A 91 18.45 31.67 0.24
C ALA A 91 17.23 31.79 -0.69
N ASN A 92 17.40 32.45 -1.85
CA ASN A 92 16.34 32.55 -2.85
C ASN A 92 16.02 31.20 -3.51
N GLU A 93 17.01 30.33 -3.71
CA GLU A 93 16.80 28.95 -4.17
C GLU A 93 15.92 28.17 -3.18
N ILE A 94 16.28 28.20 -1.89
CA ILE A 94 15.53 27.50 -0.84
C ILE A 94 14.09 28.03 -0.76
N PHE A 95 13.92 29.36 -0.80
CA PHE A 95 12.59 29.97 -0.77
C PHE A 95 11.74 29.56 -1.96
N ARG A 96 12.32 29.54 -3.18
CA ARG A 96 11.63 29.09 -4.39
C ARG A 96 11.22 27.61 -4.29
N GLN A 97 12.07 26.76 -3.72
CA GLN A 97 11.71 25.36 -3.46
C GLN A 97 10.54 25.28 -2.48
N ILE A 98 10.57 26.00 -1.36
CA ILE A 98 9.44 26.07 -0.41
C ILE A 98 8.16 26.50 -1.12
N ALA A 99 8.20 27.58 -1.91
CA ALA A 99 7.04 28.12 -2.60
C ALA A 99 6.47 27.15 -3.64
N ALA A 100 7.32 26.48 -4.42
CA ALA A 100 6.88 25.48 -5.39
C ALA A 100 6.22 24.25 -4.73
N PHE A 101 6.63 23.91 -3.51
CA PHE A 101 6.06 22.80 -2.75
C PHE A 101 4.81 23.17 -1.94
N ALA A 102 4.49 24.46 -1.80
CA ALA A 102 3.32 24.97 -1.09
C ALA A 102 2.02 24.30 -1.48
N GLU A 103 1.83 24.10 -2.78
CA GLU A 103 0.59 23.56 -3.35
C GLU A 103 0.47 22.04 -3.19
N PHE A 104 1.58 21.35 -2.89
CA PHE A 104 1.64 19.88 -2.86
C PHE A 104 2.14 19.29 -1.52
N GLY A 105 2.42 20.15 -0.53
CA GLY A 105 2.95 19.74 0.76
C GLY A 105 1.95 18.89 1.53
N PHE A 106 2.36 17.68 1.92
CA PHE A 106 1.50 16.74 2.65
C PHE A 106 1.82 16.73 4.15
N CYS A 107 0.86 16.39 5.00
CA CYS A 107 1.10 16.26 6.44
C CYS A 107 1.77 14.92 6.76
N LYS A 108 2.96 14.95 7.39
CA LYS A 108 3.74 13.73 7.65
C LYS A 108 3.03 12.77 8.59
N SER A 109 2.39 13.29 9.65
CA SER A 109 1.69 12.43 10.63
C SER A 109 0.50 11.70 10.00
N HIS A 110 -0.27 12.40 9.16
CA HIS A 110 -1.36 11.81 8.39
C HIS A 110 -0.83 10.75 7.40
N ALA A 111 0.24 11.06 6.66
CA ALA A 111 0.86 10.08 5.76
C ALA A 111 1.35 8.83 6.51
N ALA A 112 2.00 9.00 7.66
CA ALA A 112 2.54 7.90 8.45
C ALA A 112 1.45 6.95 8.95
N ALA A 113 0.31 7.49 9.40
CA ALA A 113 -0.82 6.68 9.87
C ALA A 113 -1.36 5.76 8.76
N PHE A 114 -1.58 6.29 7.56
CA PHE A 114 -2.05 5.49 6.43
C PHE A 114 -0.97 4.56 5.86
N ALA A 115 0.30 4.98 5.86
CA ALA A 115 1.41 4.15 5.44
C ALA A 115 1.55 2.89 6.30
N LEU A 116 1.30 2.99 7.62
CA LEU A 116 1.32 1.84 8.51
C LEU A 116 0.22 0.82 8.15
N THR A 117 -1.00 1.29 7.89
CA THR A 117 -2.09 0.42 7.43
C THR A 117 -1.75 -0.25 6.11
N ALA A 118 -1.22 0.49 5.13
CA ALA A 118 -0.79 -0.06 3.84
C ALA A 118 0.34 -1.10 4.01
N TYR A 119 1.27 -0.86 4.93
CA TYR A 119 2.34 -1.81 5.24
C TYR A 119 1.79 -3.08 5.91
N HIS A 120 0.86 -2.95 6.87
CA HIS A 120 0.22 -4.10 7.51
C HIS A 120 -0.58 -4.94 6.51
N THR A 121 -1.34 -4.32 5.61
CA THR A 121 -2.10 -5.06 4.60
C THR A 121 -1.18 -5.75 3.59
N ALA A 122 -0.10 -5.09 3.16
CA ALA A 122 0.92 -5.72 2.30
C ALA A 122 1.64 -6.89 3.01
N HIS A 123 1.95 -6.75 4.30
CA HIS A 123 2.53 -7.81 5.11
C HIS A 123 1.60 -9.02 5.21
N LEU A 124 0.32 -8.81 5.51
CA LEU A 124 -0.68 -9.89 5.54
C LEU A 124 -0.80 -10.56 4.17
N LYS A 125 -0.87 -9.78 3.08
CA LYS A 125 -0.93 -10.31 1.72
C LYS A 125 0.31 -11.14 1.33
N LEU A 126 1.49 -10.80 1.86
CA LEU A 126 2.73 -11.55 1.59
C LEU A 126 2.83 -12.85 2.40
N TYR A 127 2.56 -12.78 3.71
CA TYR A 127 2.83 -13.90 4.62
C TYR A 127 1.62 -14.79 4.90
N TYR A 128 0.41 -14.23 4.86
CA TYR A 128 -0.88 -14.86 5.19
C TYR A 128 -1.94 -14.56 4.11
N PRO A 129 -1.68 -14.92 2.84
CA PRO A 129 -2.51 -14.47 1.73
C PRO A 129 -3.94 -15.05 1.79
N ALA A 130 -4.11 -16.32 2.20
CA ALA A 130 -5.43 -16.94 2.29
C ALA A 130 -6.31 -16.27 3.35
N GLU A 131 -5.76 -16.03 4.55
CA GLU A 131 -6.40 -15.33 5.66
C GLU A 131 -6.77 -13.89 5.24
N PHE A 132 -5.86 -13.21 4.53
CA PHE A 132 -6.09 -11.88 4.00
C PHE A 132 -7.31 -11.85 3.06
N TYR A 133 -7.39 -12.78 2.10
CA TYR A 133 -8.53 -12.84 1.18
C TYR A 133 -9.83 -13.26 1.86
N VAL A 134 -9.79 -14.20 2.82
CA VAL A 134 -10.95 -14.53 3.67
C VAL A 134 -11.47 -13.29 4.39
N GLY A 135 -10.57 -12.50 4.99
CA GLY A 135 -10.92 -11.24 5.64
C GLY A 135 -11.59 -10.26 4.68
N LEU A 136 -11.06 -10.10 3.47
CA LEU A 136 -11.65 -9.22 2.45
C LEU A 136 -13.03 -9.71 1.98
N LEU A 137 -13.22 -11.00 1.75
CA LEU A 137 -14.49 -11.55 1.29
C LEU A 137 -15.58 -11.45 2.36
N ASN A 138 -15.22 -11.68 3.62
CA ASN A 138 -16.17 -11.65 4.74
C ASN A 138 -16.60 -10.24 5.18
N ASN A 139 -15.90 -9.19 4.72
CA ASN A 139 -16.25 -7.78 5.01
C ASN A 139 -16.97 -7.09 3.85
N GLN A 140 -17.43 -7.84 2.85
CA GLN A 140 -18.23 -7.28 1.76
C GLN A 140 -19.60 -6.79 2.24
N PRO A 141 -20.14 -5.70 1.65
CA PRO A 141 -19.56 -4.87 0.59
C PRO A 141 -18.56 -3.82 1.13
N MET A 142 -17.38 -3.68 0.50
CA MET A 142 -16.34 -2.70 0.89
C MET A 142 -16.22 -1.49 -0.05
N GLY A 143 -17.12 -1.34 -1.03
CA GLY A 143 -17.24 -0.16 -1.89
C GLY A 143 -16.22 0.00 -3.04
N PHE A 144 -15.04 -0.64 -2.99
CA PHE A 144 -14.00 -0.46 -4.02
C PHE A 144 -13.88 -1.63 -5.01
N TYR A 145 -13.85 -2.87 -4.51
CA TYR A 145 -13.61 -4.06 -5.32
C TYR A 145 -14.69 -5.10 -5.10
N SER A 146 -15.22 -5.65 -6.20
CA SER A 146 -16.19 -6.74 -6.14
C SER A 146 -15.52 -8.04 -5.67
N PRO A 147 -16.29 -9.01 -5.13
CA PRO A 147 -15.77 -10.32 -4.77
C PRO A 147 -15.03 -11.02 -5.91
N ALA A 148 -15.48 -10.82 -7.17
CA ALA A 148 -14.84 -11.39 -8.35
C ALA A 148 -13.43 -10.82 -8.59
N VAL A 149 -13.23 -9.51 -8.38
CA VAL A 149 -11.91 -8.87 -8.49
C VAL A 149 -10.97 -9.41 -7.41
N ILE A 150 -11.47 -9.56 -6.18
CA ILE A 150 -10.70 -10.11 -5.04
C ILE A 150 -10.31 -11.56 -5.32
N ALA A 151 -11.24 -12.39 -5.81
CA ALA A 151 -10.96 -13.78 -6.17
C ALA A 151 -9.93 -13.89 -7.32
N GLY A 152 -10.00 -12.99 -8.31
CA GLY A 152 -9.02 -12.94 -9.40
C GLY A 152 -7.62 -12.54 -8.92
N ASP A 153 -7.53 -11.58 -8.00
CA ASP A 153 -6.26 -11.20 -7.38
C ASP A 153 -5.67 -12.34 -6.55
N ALA A 154 -6.49 -13.06 -5.77
CA ALA A 154 -6.06 -14.23 -5.00
C ALA A 154 -5.41 -15.31 -5.86
N LYS A 155 -6.04 -15.64 -7.00
CA LYS A 155 -5.49 -16.60 -7.97
C LYS A 155 -4.12 -16.16 -8.52
N ARG A 156 -3.95 -14.87 -8.84
CA ARG A 156 -2.66 -14.32 -9.29
C ARG A 156 -1.58 -14.36 -8.20
N HIS A 157 -1.97 -14.43 -6.93
CA HIS A 157 -1.08 -14.55 -5.77
C HIS A 157 -0.91 -16.01 -5.32
N GLY A 158 -1.37 -16.98 -6.11
CA GLY A 158 -1.20 -18.40 -5.83
C GLY A 158 -2.07 -18.94 -4.70
N VAL A 159 -3.22 -18.30 -4.45
CA VAL A 159 -4.24 -18.77 -3.49
C VAL A 159 -5.43 -19.29 -4.29
N ALA A 160 -5.79 -20.55 -4.10
CA ALA A 160 -6.98 -21.09 -4.73
C ALA A 160 -8.24 -20.54 -4.04
N ILE A 161 -9.25 -20.25 -4.86
CA ILE A 161 -10.60 -19.92 -4.40
C ILE A 161 -11.47 -21.14 -4.69
N LEU A 162 -11.75 -21.91 -3.66
CA LEU A 162 -12.51 -23.14 -3.72
C LEU A 162 -14.02 -22.84 -3.65
N PRO A 163 -14.84 -23.47 -4.50
CA PRO A 163 -16.27 -23.18 -4.57
C PRO A 163 -16.99 -23.58 -3.27
N VAL A 164 -18.26 -23.20 -3.16
CA VAL A 164 -19.12 -23.67 -2.07
C VAL A 164 -19.23 -25.19 -2.13
N ASP A 165 -19.12 -25.83 -0.97
CA ASP A 165 -19.22 -27.28 -0.80
C ASP A 165 -20.09 -27.55 0.43
N VAL A 166 -21.14 -28.36 0.27
CA VAL A 166 -22.12 -28.61 1.33
C VAL A 166 -21.48 -29.22 2.60
N ASN A 167 -20.45 -30.03 2.41
CA ASN A 167 -19.78 -30.76 3.48
C ASN A 167 -18.55 -30.03 4.05
N ARG A 168 -18.04 -29.00 3.36
CA ARG A 168 -16.80 -28.30 3.77
C ARG A 168 -16.98 -26.81 4.05
N SER A 169 -17.87 -26.12 3.34
CA SER A 169 -18.09 -24.68 3.52
C SER A 169 -18.73 -24.35 4.86
N SER A 170 -18.45 -23.15 5.37
CA SER A 170 -19.16 -22.56 6.50
C SER A 170 -20.12 -21.46 6.02
N ALA A 171 -20.83 -20.80 6.94
CA ALA A 171 -21.70 -19.68 6.58
C ALA A 171 -20.89 -18.54 5.91
N LYS A 172 -19.71 -18.23 6.46
CA LYS A 172 -18.74 -17.28 5.90
C LYS A 172 -17.57 -18.00 5.21
N ALA A 173 -16.80 -17.28 4.39
CA ALA A 173 -15.59 -17.83 3.80
C ALA A 173 -14.59 -18.20 4.90
N VAL A 174 -13.86 -19.29 4.69
CA VAL A 174 -12.88 -19.82 5.66
C VAL A 174 -11.58 -20.19 4.97
N VAL A 175 -10.52 -20.23 5.76
CA VAL A 175 -9.24 -20.80 5.32
C VAL A 175 -9.37 -22.31 5.35
N GLU A 176 -8.97 -22.96 4.27
CA GLU A 176 -8.96 -24.41 4.13
C GLU A 176 -7.52 -24.87 3.92
N SER A 177 -7.04 -25.78 4.77
CA SER A 177 -5.76 -26.44 4.54
C SER A 177 -5.90 -27.44 3.39
N SER A 178 -5.10 -27.28 2.37
CA SER A 178 -5.01 -28.18 1.23
C SER A 178 -4.32 -29.46 1.71
N ALA A 179 -5.10 -30.51 1.99
CA ALA A 179 -4.55 -31.83 2.26
C ALA A 179 -3.76 -32.29 1.03
N GLU A 180 -2.47 -32.59 1.23
CA GLU A 180 -1.52 -33.17 0.27
C GLU A 180 -1.79 -32.87 -1.22
N GLY A 181 -1.10 -31.85 -1.74
CA GLY A 181 -0.75 -31.78 -3.16
C GLY A 181 -1.82 -31.27 -4.13
N THR A 182 -3.05 -31.02 -3.70
CA THR A 182 -4.06 -30.42 -4.60
C THR A 182 -4.01 -28.90 -4.54
N VAL A 183 -2.87 -28.33 -4.95
CA VAL A 183 -2.84 -26.90 -5.26
C VAL A 183 -3.60 -26.72 -6.57
N VAL A 184 -4.86 -26.29 -6.53
CA VAL A 184 -5.54 -25.82 -7.74
C VAL A 184 -4.98 -24.43 -8.07
N LEU A 185 -3.73 -24.39 -8.52
CA LEU A 185 -3.13 -23.23 -9.15
C LEU A 185 -3.78 -23.05 -10.52
N ALA A 186 -4.97 -22.45 -10.55
CA ALA A 186 -5.37 -21.66 -11.71
C ALA A 186 -4.65 -20.30 -11.62
N GLY A 187 -3.31 -20.34 -11.58
CA GLY A 187 -2.45 -19.17 -11.76
C GLY A 187 -2.35 -18.82 -13.26
N PRO A 188 -1.82 -17.64 -13.62
CA PRO A 188 -1.73 -17.20 -15.01
C PRO A 188 -0.66 -17.95 -15.85
N PHE A 189 -0.06 -19.00 -15.31
CA PHE A 189 0.88 -19.86 -16.02
C PHE A 189 0.39 -21.30 -15.93
N ASP A 190 -0.18 -21.75 -17.04
CA ASP A 190 -0.44 -23.14 -17.46
C ASP A 190 -1.35 -24.02 -16.57
N ASP A 191 -2.64 -24.06 -16.89
CA ASP A 191 -3.34 -25.22 -17.52
C ASP A 191 -4.87 -25.25 -17.15
N PRO A 192 -5.82 -25.33 -18.12
CA PRO A 192 -7.26 -25.41 -17.83
C PRO A 192 -7.74 -26.78 -17.31
N LEU A 193 -6.97 -27.85 -17.47
CA LEU A 193 -7.29 -29.18 -16.99
C LEU A 193 -5.97 -29.90 -16.79
N GLY A 194 -5.67 -30.34 -15.56
CA GLY A 194 -4.39 -30.93 -15.21
C GLY A 194 -3.81 -31.88 -16.26
N SER A 195 -2.77 -31.42 -16.96
CA SER A 195 -1.94 -32.27 -17.81
C SER A 195 -0.51 -32.28 -17.26
N SER A 196 0.00 -33.49 -17.03
CA SER A 196 1.29 -33.78 -16.44
C SER A 196 2.43 -33.56 -17.44
N THR A 197 2.78 -32.32 -17.75
CA THR A 197 3.95 -32.04 -18.60
C THR A 197 4.94 -31.11 -17.87
N PRO A 198 6.23 -31.47 -17.73
CA PRO A 198 7.20 -30.60 -17.09
C PRO A 198 7.49 -29.38 -17.97
N ALA A 199 7.46 -28.19 -17.37
CA ALA A 199 7.76 -26.95 -18.07
C ALA A 199 9.22 -26.91 -18.61
N PRO A 200 9.47 -26.38 -19.82
CA PRO A 200 10.82 -26.21 -20.33
C PRO A 200 11.56 -25.08 -19.61
N PRO A 201 12.91 -25.11 -19.56
CA PRO A 201 13.68 -24.11 -18.83
C PRO A 201 13.56 -22.75 -19.53
N THR A 202 12.93 -21.79 -18.85
CA THR A 202 12.72 -20.44 -19.37
C THR A 202 13.99 -19.58 -19.21
N ALA A 203 14.45 -19.02 -20.33
CA ALA A 203 15.54 -18.05 -20.37
C ALA A 203 15.20 -16.76 -19.58
N PRO A 204 16.20 -16.05 -19.02
CA PRO A 204 15.96 -14.90 -18.16
C PRO A 204 15.55 -13.68 -19.00
N SER A 205 14.26 -13.37 -19.03
CA SER A 205 13.77 -12.08 -19.56
C SER A 205 13.94 -11.00 -18.50
N ALA A 206 14.80 -10.03 -18.81
CA ALA A 206 14.97 -8.82 -18.01
C ALA A 206 13.70 -7.94 -18.01
N SER A 207 13.41 -7.32 -16.87
CA SER A 207 12.61 -6.08 -16.71
C SER A 207 11.06 -6.14 -16.69
N HIS A 208 10.48 -7.00 -15.86
CA HIS A 208 9.19 -6.69 -15.20
C HIS A 208 9.41 -6.50 -13.70
N PRO A 209 8.66 -5.59 -13.02
CA PRO A 209 8.81 -5.39 -11.59
C PRO A 209 8.49 -6.71 -10.92
N VAL A 210 9.50 -7.30 -10.28
CA VAL A 210 9.48 -8.47 -9.40
C VAL A 210 8.25 -9.33 -9.62
N ASP A 211 8.38 -10.44 -10.35
CA ASP A 211 7.34 -11.47 -10.41
C ASP A 211 6.93 -11.81 -8.96
N SER A 212 5.86 -11.15 -8.51
CA SER A 212 5.47 -11.15 -7.11
C SER A 212 5.02 -12.55 -6.76
N SER A 213 4.54 -13.33 -7.73
CA SER A 213 4.21 -14.73 -7.53
C SER A 213 5.42 -15.57 -7.07
N ARG A 214 6.62 -15.35 -7.63
CA ARG A 214 7.87 -16.04 -7.20
C ARG A 214 8.37 -15.53 -5.84
N THR A 215 8.29 -14.23 -5.61
CA THR A 215 8.71 -13.62 -4.33
C THR A 215 7.77 -13.99 -3.19
N ILE A 216 6.46 -13.99 -3.45
CA ILE A 216 5.42 -14.44 -2.53
C ILE A 216 5.57 -15.94 -2.27
N SER A 217 5.75 -16.76 -3.31
CA SER A 217 5.94 -18.21 -3.16
C SER A 217 7.12 -18.55 -2.25
N SER A 218 8.24 -17.82 -2.36
CA SER A 218 9.43 -18.03 -1.51
C SER A 218 9.25 -17.57 -0.06
N HIS A 219 8.38 -16.58 0.20
CA HIS A 219 8.23 -15.95 1.54
C HIS A 219 6.92 -16.32 2.26
N ARG A 220 6.03 -17.07 1.60
CA ARG A 220 4.74 -17.49 2.16
C ARG A 220 4.97 -18.43 3.36
N LYS A 221 4.47 -18.05 4.54
CA LYS A 221 4.52 -18.88 5.75
C LYS A 221 3.47 -19.99 5.72
N CYS A 222 2.29 -19.72 5.16
CA CYS A 222 1.16 -20.65 5.09
C CYS A 222 0.94 -21.14 3.66
N ARG A 223 1.87 -21.97 3.15
CA ARG A 223 1.92 -22.39 1.74
C ARG A 223 0.72 -23.24 1.30
N ASP A 224 0.05 -23.86 2.25
CA ASP A 224 -0.92 -24.93 2.00
C ASP A 224 -2.34 -24.46 2.31
N HIS A 225 -2.57 -23.15 2.35
CA HIS A 225 -3.86 -22.56 2.72
C HIS A 225 -4.58 -22.02 1.49
N ASP A 226 -5.80 -22.47 1.24
CA ASP A 226 -6.68 -21.95 0.21
C ASP A 226 -7.92 -21.32 0.84
N VAL A 227 -8.71 -20.61 0.03
CA VAL A 227 -9.94 -19.96 0.48
C VAL A 227 -11.13 -20.82 0.08
N ARG A 228 -11.87 -21.34 1.06
CA ARG A 228 -13.17 -21.95 0.82
C ARG A 228 -14.25 -20.89 0.90
N ILE A 229 -14.99 -20.72 -0.19
CA ILE A 229 -16.15 -19.81 -0.22
C ILE A 229 -17.25 -20.35 0.70
N GLY A 230 -17.84 -19.46 1.49
CA GLY A 230 -18.95 -19.78 2.38
C GLY A 230 -20.32 -19.68 1.71
N PHE A 231 -21.33 -20.27 2.34
CA PHE A 231 -22.72 -20.27 1.86
C PHE A 231 -23.30 -18.86 1.67
N GLY A 232 -22.84 -17.86 2.44
CA GLY A 232 -23.30 -16.48 2.31
C GLY A 232 -23.00 -15.83 0.95
N SER A 233 -22.19 -16.44 0.09
CA SER A 233 -22.02 -15.99 -1.30
C SER A 233 -23.09 -16.53 -2.25
N VAL A 234 -23.89 -17.51 -1.84
CA VAL A 234 -24.92 -18.14 -2.68
C VAL A 234 -26.12 -17.22 -2.76
N LYS A 235 -26.39 -16.72 -3.97
CA LYS A 235 -27.54 -15.84 -4.19
C LYS A 235 -28.84 -16.59 -3.88
N GLY A 236 -29.67 -16.02 -3.00
CA GLY A 236 -30.95 -16.61 -2.58
C GLY A 236 -30.86 -17.49 -1.34
N LEU A 237 -29.66 -17.68 -0.77
CA LEU A 237 -29.48 -18.32 0.53
C LEU A 237 -29.18 -17.22 1.56
N GLY A 238 -30.05 -17.05 2.55
CA GLY A 238 -29.85 -16.08 3.62
C GLY A 238 -28.83 -16.57 4.65
N GLU A 239 -28.51 -15.70 5.60
CA GLU A 239 -27.50 -15.99 6.63
C GLU A 239 -27.97 -17.09 7.58
N GLU A 240 -29.26 -17.11 7.92
CA GLU A 240 -29.83 -18.09 8.85
C GLU A 240 -29.92 -19.47 8.19
N GLU A 241 -30.30 -19.56 6.90
CA GLU A 241 -30.26 -20.83 6.18
C GLU A 241 -28.83 -21.35 6.04
N ALA A 242 -27.87 -20.47 5.75
CA ALA A 242 -26.46 -20.82 5.69
C ALA A 242 -25.92 -21.38 7.02
N LYS A 243 -26.35 -20.82 8.16
CA LYS A 243 -26.00 -21.34 9.50
C LYS A 243 -26.69 -22.68 9.76
N ALA A 244 -27.98 -22.80 9.44
CA ALA A 244 -28.75 -24.03 9.65
C ALA A 244 -28.12 -25.24 8.94
N VAL A 245 -27.64 -25.07 7.69
CA VAL A 245 -26.92 -26.14 6.97
C VAL A 245 -25.66 -26.57 7.72
N VAL A 246 -24.91 -25.61 8.29
CA VAL A 246 -23.68 -25.90 9.04
C VAL A 246 -23.98 -26.58 10.37
N GLU A 247 -25.03 -26.14 11.07
CA GLU A 247 -25.48 -26.72 12.34
C GLU A 247 -25.98 -28.15 12.15
N GLU A 248 -26.78 -28.41 11.12
CA GLU A 248 -27.26 -29.76 10.80
C GLU A 248 -26.09 -30.68 10.48
N ARG A 249 -25.12 -30.23 9.67
CA ARG A 249 -23.91 -31.00 9.38
C ARG A 249 -23.10 -31.33 10.63
N GLN A 250 -23.00 -30.39 11.58
CA GLN A 250 -22.29 -30.62 12.84
C GLN A 250 -23.01 -31.64 13.73
N ARG A 251 -24.35 -31.67 13.68
CA ARG A 251 -25.17 -32.60 14.46
C ARG A 251 -25.25 -34.00 13.84
N GLY A 252 -25.51 -34.07 12.53
CA GLY A 252 -25.82 -35.30 11.79
C GLY A 252 -24.61 -35.92 11.06
N GLY A 253 -23.50 -35.20 10.94
CA GLY A 253 -22.34 -35.61 10.15
C GLY A 253 -22.41 -35.12 8.70
N GLN A 254 -21.59 -35.69 7.83
CA GLN A 254 -21.54 -35.29 6.41
C GLN A 254 -22.81 -35.76 5.67
N PHE A 255 -23.35 -34.88 4.83
CA PHE A 255 -24.42 -35.20 3.90
C PHE A 255 -23.89 -36.16 2.83
N LYS A 256 -24.56 -37.30 2.62
CA LYS A 256 -24.12 -38.34 1.68
C LYS A 256 -24.87 -38.30 0.36
N SER A 257 -26.06 -37.69 0.34
CA SER A 257 -26.90 -37.56 -0.85
C SER A 257 -27.65 -36.23 -0.84
N PHE A 258 -28.34 -35.93 -1.94
CA PHE A 258 -29.16 -34.72 -2.05
C PHE A 258 -30.47 -34.81 -1.26
N ASP A 259 -30.99 -36.02 -1.07
CA ASP A 259 -32.28 -36.26 -0.40
C ASP A 259 -32.14 -36.36 1.14
N GLU A 260 -30.91 -36.47 1.63
CA GLU A 260 -30.54 -36.51 3.06
C GLU A 260 -30.30 -35.09 3.59
#